data_AF-A0A7R9MJR9-F1
#
_entry.id   AF-A0A7R9MJR9-F1
#
_cell.length_a   1.000
_cell.length_b   1.000
_cell.length_c   1.000
_cell.angle_alpha   90.00
_cell.angle_beta   90.00
_cell.angle_gamma   90.00
#
_symmetry.space_group_name_H-M   'P 1'
#
loop_
_entity.id
_entity.type
_entity.pdbx_description
1 polymer ?
#
loop_
_entity_poly.entity_id
_entity_poly.type
_entity_poly.pdbx_seq_one_letter_code
_entity_poly.pdbx_strand_id
1 'polypeptide(L)'
;MSFVSNISNTRSSPCPLLAPHCPVNGKPLIWDAIKIHDSVAVVVYNRTSKRLLFVRQFRPAVFFSYLCKSVDTIDLNVFSKDNIHNVNKQLVDNPNLGYTIELCAGILDKQGKSPQEVAKEEIEEEIGYKVELNTVKFISSYRSGVGHSGSLHTVKFISSYRSGVGHSGSLQYLYYCEITDETPKGKGGGIEDESIEVIELSIEEAKKLLYCEDLEAKLSRPTAMLFALCWFFYERLPQL
;
A
#
# COMPACT_ATOMS: atom_id res chain seq x y z
N MET A 1 -38.78 9.20 -13.13
CA MET A 1 -38.23 10.06 -14.20
C MET A 1 -37.32 11.05 -13.50
N SER A 2 -36.01 11.15 -13.72
CA SER A 2 -35.09 10.64 -14.74
C SER A 2 -33.67 10.67 -14.14
N PHE A 3 -32.84 9.74 -14.61
CA PHE A 3 -31.44 9.50 -14.25
C PHE A 3 -30.47 10.32 -15.14
N VAL A 4 -29.19 10.38 -14.71
CA VAL A 4 -27.92 10.75 -15.43
C VAL A 4 -27.81 12.24 -15.83
N SER A 5 -26.67 12.95 -15.76
CA SER A 5 -25.28 12.56 -16.01
C SER A 5 -24.29 13.68 -15.60
N ASN A 6 -23.15 13.32 -14.99
CA ASN A 6 -21.79 13.77 -15.36
C ASN A 6 -20.79 13.56 -14.21
N ILE A 7 -20.35 12.31 -14.05
CA ILE A 7 -19.02 12.01 -13.50
C ILE A 7 -18.36 11.06 -14.50
N SER A 8 -17.76 11.64 -15.54
CA SER A 8 -16.90 10.90 -16.46
C SER A 8 -15.52 10.75 -15.82
N ASN A 9 -15.04 9.51 -15.74
CA ASN A 9 -13.72 9.06 -15.26
C ASN A 9 -13.54 8.75 -13.77
N THR A 10 -14.42 7.92 -13.20
CA THR A 10 -13.96 6.96 -12.18
C THR A 10 -14.42 5.56 -12.59
N ARG A 11 -13.50 4.73 -13.09
CA ARG A 11 -13.71 3.28 -13.14
C ARG A 11 -13.57 2.75 -11.72
N SER A 12 -14.64 2.86 -10.93
CA SER A 12 -14.76 2.06 -9.72
C SER A 12 -15.22 0.67 -10.13
N SER A 13 -14.35 -0.33 -9.98
CA SER A 13 -14.77 -1.73 -10.00
C SER A 13 -15.86 -1.90 -8.94
N PRO A 14 -17.04 -2.45 -9.27
CA PRO A 14 -18.12 -2.60 -8.29
C PRO A 14 -17.69 -3.63 -7.24
N CYS A 15 -17.20 -3.15 -6.11
CA CYS A 15 -16.86 -3.99 -4.97
C CYS A 15 -18.13 -4.15 -4.12
N PRO A 16 -18.77 -5.33 -4.08
CA PRO A 16 -20.04 -5.48 -3.37
C PRO A 16 -19.81 -5.33 -1.87
N LEU A 17 -20.56 -4.42 -1.25
CA LEU A 17 -20.77 -4.43 0.19
C LEU A 17 -21.58 -5.69 0.53
N LEU A 18 -20.98 -6.58 1.31
CA LEU A 18 -21.61 -7.80 1.77
C LEU A 18 -22.01 -7.63 3.24
N ALA A 19 -23.21 -8.07 3.59
CA ALA A 19 -23.65 -8.23 4.97
C ALA A 19 -23.70 -9.73 5.33
N PRO A 20 -22.54 -10.39 5.56
CA PRO A 20 -22.52 -11.81 5.84
C PRO A 20 -23.19 -12.11 7.18
N HIS A 21 -24.15 -13.04 7.18
CA HIS A 21 -24.65 -13.63 8.42
C HIS A 21 -23.62 -14.60 8.99
N CYS A 22 -22.82 -14.15 9.95
CA CYS A 22 -21.94 -14.99 10.74
C CYS A 22 -22.54 -15.14 12.15
N PRO A 23 -23.10 -16.30 12.52
CA PRO A 23 -23.60 -16.50 13.87
C PRO A 23 -22.43 -16.72 14.83
N VAL A 24 -22.02 -15.68 15.54
CA VAL A 24 -21.19 -15.83 16.76
C VAL A 24 -22.14 -16.04 17.92
N ASN A 25 -22.02 -17.17 18.62
CA ASN A 25 -22.88 -17.54 19.76
C ASN A 25 -24.39 -17.56 19.45
N GLY A 26 -24.77 -17.93 18.22
CA GLY A 26 -26.17 -18.05 17.80
C GLY A 26 -26.93 -16.73 17.64
N LYS A 27 -26.26 -15.58 17.73
CA LYS A 27 -26.85 -14.26 17.43
C LYS A 27 -26.46 -13.81 16.02
N PRO A 28 -27.39 -13.29 15.21
CA PRO A 28 -27.07 -12.74 13.90
C PRO A 28 -26.18 -11.50 14.09
N LEU A 29 -24.97 -11.54 13.53
CA LEU A 29 -24.12 -10.38 13.38
C LEU A 29 -24.37 -9.77 11.99
N ILE A 30 -24.58 -8.47 11.95
CA ILE A 30 -24.58 -7.69 10.72
C ILE A 30 -23.25 -6.94 10.70
N TRP A 31 -22.54 -7.05 9.59
CA TRP A 31 -21.22 -6.46 9.44
C TRP A 31 -21.05 -6.03 7.99
N ASP A 32 -20.54 -4.84 7.74
CA ASP A 32 -20.21 -4.43 6.38
C ASP A 32 -18.89 -5.08 5.97
N ALA A 33 -18.84 -5.76 4.83
CA ALA A 33 -17.61 -6.35 4.30
C ALA A 33 -17.40 -5.95 2.84
N ILE A 34 -16.14 -5.70 2.48
CA ILE A 34 -15.69 -5.37 1.14
C ILE A 34 -14.84 -6.54 0.64
N LYS A 35 -15.23 -7.13 -0.48
CA LYS A 35 -14.50 -8.25 -1.09
C LYS A 35 -13.39 -7.72 -1.99
N ILE A 36 -12.16 -7.75 -1.50
CA ILE A 36 -10.96 -7.35 -2.25
C ILE A 36 -10.21 -8.60 -2.72
N HIS A 37 -9.49 -8.50 -3.85
CA HIS A 37 -8.60 -9.55 -4.32
C HIS A 37 -7.45 -9.79 -3.33
N ASP A 38 -6.93 -11.02 -3.34
CA ASP A 38 -5.64 -11.32 -2.72
C ASP A 38 -4.52 -10.58 -3.48
N SER A 39 -3.33 -10.48 -2.89
CA SER A 39 -2.24 -9.64 -3.41
C SER A 39 -0.86 -10.21 -3.12
N VAL A 40 0.14 -9.64 -3.76
CA VAL A 40 1.56 -9.90 -3.52
C VAL A 40 2.27 -8.59 -3.18
N ALA A 41 3.34 -8.68 -2.40
CA ALA A 41 4.25 -7.58 -2.14
C ALA A 41 5.69 -8.11 -2.13
N VAL A 42 6.65 -7.30 -2.57
CA VAL A 42 8.03 -7.74 -2.78
C VAL A 42 9.03 -6.77 -2.16
N VAL A 43 9.93 -7.30 -1.34
CA VAL A 43 11.15 -6.61 -0.91
C VAL A 43 12.20 -6.80 -1.98
N VAL A 44 12.67 -5.71 -2.58
CA VAL A 44 13.72 -5.74 -3.60
C VAL A 44 14.98 -5.07 -3.07
N TYR A 45 16.09 -5.80 -3.08
CA TYR A 45 17.39 -5.34 -2.60
C TYR A 45 18.43 -5.36 -3.72
N ASN A 46 19.01 -4.21 -4.02
CA ASN A 46 20.16 -4.13 -4.91
C ASN A 46 21.46 -4.38 -4.13
N ARG A 47 22.13 -5.48 -4.46
CA ARG A 47 23.39 -5.91 -3.83
C ARG A 47 24.59 -5.05 -4.19
N THR A 48 24.62 -4.50 -5.40
CA THR A 48 25.73 -3.67 -5.88
C THR A 48 25.71 -2.32 -5.18
N SER A 49 24.56 -1.64 -5.19
CA SER A 49 24.40 -0.31 -4.58
C SER A 49 24.08 -0.35 -3.08
N LYS A 50 23.76 -1.53 -2.54
CA LYS A 50 23.30 -1.76 -1.17
C LYS A 50 22.06 -0.93 -0.82
N ARG A 51 21.13 -0.85 -1.77
CA ARG A 51 19.88 -0.08 -1.66
C ARG A 51 18.66 -0.99 -1.64
N LEU A 52 17.65 -0.62 -0.85
CA LEU A 52 16.31 -1.18 -0.92
C LEU A 52 15.46 -0.33 -1.88
N LEU A 53 14.67 -1.01 -2.70
CA LEU A 53 13.80 -0.38 -3.67
C LEU A 53 12.36 -0.37 -3.16
N PHE A 54 11.72 0.78 -3.31
CA PHE A 54 10.34 1.06 -2.95
C PHE A 54 9.64 1.75 -4.11
N VAL A 55 8.33 1.86 -4.00
CA VAL A 55 7.49 2.62 -4.91
C VAL A 55 6.82 3.78 -4.17
N ARG A 56 6.66 4.91 -4.85
CA ARG A 56 5.85 6.03 -4.38
C ARG A 56 4.66 6.22 -5.29
N GLN A 57 3.49 6.29 -4.67
CA GLN A 57 2.21 6.41 -5.37
C GLN A 57 1.21 7.22 -4.57
N PHE A 58 0.24 7.83 -5.26
CA PHE A 58 -0.84 8.57 -4.60
C PHE A 58 -1.97 7.61 -4.21
N ARG A 59 -2.37 7.62 -2.94
CA ARG A 59 -3.48 6.83 -2.41
C ARG A 59 -4.62 7.76 -1.97
N PRO A 60 -5.74 7.83 -2.71
CA PRO A 60 -6.87 8.70 -2.38
C PRO A 60 -7.43 8.49 -0.97
N ALA A 61 -7.43 7.25 -0.45
CA ALA A 61 -7.89 6.95 0.89
C ALA A 61 -6.98 7.55 1.98
N VAL A 62 -5.66 7.59 1.74
CA VAL A 62 -4.69 8.22 2.65
C VAL A 62 -4.87 9.73 2.64
N PHE A 63 -5.00 10.30 1.44
CA PHE A 63 -5.33 11.71 1.25
C PHE A 63 -6.59 12.11 2.02
N PHE A 64 -7.68 11.40 1.80
CA PHE A 64 -8.97 11.64 2.46
C PHE A 64 -8.85 11.50 3.99
N SER A 65 -8.11 10.50 4.49
CA SER A 65 -7.91 10.31 5.93
C SER A 65 -7.17 11.47 6.60
N TYR A 66 -6.18 12.09 5.94
CA TYR A 66 -5.53 13.28 6.49
C TYR A 66 -6.45 14.49 6.46
N LEU A 67 -7.23 14.68 5.38
CA LEU A 67 -8.22 15.74 5.30
C LEU A 67 -9.27 15.66 6.42
N CYS A 68 -9.80 14.47 6.68
CA CYS A 68 -10.80 14.25 7.74
C CYS A 68 -10.30 14.58 9.15
N LYS A 69 -8.98 14.51 9.39
CA LYS A 69 -8.39 14.94 10.68
C LYS A 69 -8.27 16.46 10.81
N SER A 70 -8.43 17.17 9.71
CA SER A 70 -8.15 18.60 9.59
C SER A 70 -9.42 19.45 9.61
N VAL A 71 -10.59 18.81 9.71
CA VAL A 71 -11.91 19.43 9.73
C VAL A 71 -12.79 18.78 10.79
N ASP A 72 -13.58 19.56 11.52
CA ASP A 72 -14.49 19.05 12.56
C ASP A 72 -15.76 18.40 11.95
N THR A 73 -16.16 18.84 10.76
CA THR A 73 -17.29 18.30 9.99
C THR A 73 -16.90 18.13 8.52
N ILE A 74 -17.16 16.95 7.96
CA ILE A 74 -16.95 16.65 6.54
C ILE A 74 -18.26 16.96 5.82
N ASP A 75 -18.36 18.11 5.19
CA ASP A 75 -19.38 18.34 4.17
C ASP A 75 -18.87 17.78 2.84
N LEU A 76 -19.48 16.69 2.36
CA LEU A 76 -19.12 16.05 1.09
C LEU A 76 -19.31 16.98 -0.13
N ASN A 77 -20.02 18.11 0.02
CA ASN A 77 -20.15 19.14 -1.00
C ASN A 77 -18.96 20.12 -1.04
N VAL A 78 -18.01 20.01 -0.09
CA VAL A 78 -16.77 20.81 -0.03
C VAL A 78 -15.70 20.33 -1.02
N PHE A 79 -15.87 19.16 -1.62
CA PHE A 79 -14.94 18.61 -2.61
C PHE A 79 -15.06 19.26 -4.01
N SER A 80 -15.87 20.30 -4.19
CA SER A 80 -15.72 21.20 -5.32
C SER A 80 -14.46 22.06 -5.12
N LYS A 81 -13.72 22.35 -6.20
CA LYS A 81 -12.49 23.17 -6.19
C LYS A 81 -12.62 24.50 -5.41
N ASP A 82 -13.85 24.98 -5.24
CA ASP A 82 -14.18 26.29 -4.71
C ASP A 82 -14.39 26.34 -3.19
N ASN A 83 -14.45 25.18 -2.49
CA ASN A 83 -14.83 25.12 -1.07
C ASN A 83 -13.71 24.68 -0.10
N ILE A 84 -12.48 24.43 -0.58
CA ILE A 84 -11.30 24.11 0.27
C ILE A 84 -10.77 25.37 0.97
N HIS A 85 -11.63 26.10 1.68
CA HIS A 85 -11.25 27.31 2.42
C HIS A 85 -11.20 27.09 3.94
N ASN A 86 -11.80 26.00 4.44
CA ASN A 86 -11.82 25.65 5.86
C ASN A 86 -10.86 24.51 6.26
N VAL A 87 -10.01 24.04 5.34
CA VAL A 87 -9.00 23.02 5.64
C VAL A 87 -7.73 23.70 6.13
N ASN A 88 -7.06 23.11 7.13
CA ASN A 88 -5.77 23.60 7.61
C ASN A 88 -4.78 23.78 6.44
N LYS A 89 -4.42 25.04 6.17
CA LYS A 89 -3.59 25.45 5.02
C LYS A 89 -2.23 24.75 5.00
N GLN A 90 -1.64 24.46 6.16
CA GLN A 90 -0.37 23.71 6.25
C GLN A 90 -0.48 22.26 5.74
N LEU A 91 -1.66 21.65 5.83
CA LEU A 91 -1.88 20.29 5.31
C LEU A 91 -2.11 20.31 3.80
N VAL A 92 -2.86 21.29 3.29
CA VAL A 92 -3.12 21.44 1.84
C VAL A 92 -1.85 21.79 1.07
N ASP A 93 -0.94 22.55 1.68
CA ASP A 93 0.33 22.95 1.07
C ASP A 93 1.39 21.82 1.10
N ASN A 94 1.11 20.66 1.73
CA ASN A 94 2.04 19.53 1.74
C ASN A 94 2.01 18.78 0.39
N PRO A 95 3.10 18.82 -0.41
CA PRO A 95 3.12 18.16 -1.73
C PRO A 95 3.07 16.63 -1.67
N ASN A 96 3.31 16.05 -0.48
CA ASN A 96 3.24 14.61 -0.24
C ASN A 96 1.92 14.18 0.40
N LEU A 97 0.95 15.09 0.58
CA LEU A 97 -0.35 14.73 1.15
C LEU A 97 -1.01 13.64 0.29
N GLY A 98 -1.26 12.49 0.90
CA GLY A 98 -1.85 11.33 0.20
C GLY A 98 -0.87 10.46 -0.57
N TYR A 99 0.40 10.84 -0.68
CA TYR A 99 1.44 9.97 -1.21
C TYR A 99 1.96 9.01 -0.15
N THR A 100 2.18 7.78 -0.58
CA THR A 100 2.74 6.70 0.23
C THR A 100 4.09 6.27 -0.33
N ILE A 101 4.92 5.69 0.53
CA ILE A 101 6.05 4.87 0.14
C ILE A 101 5.70 3.42 0.47
N GLU A 102 5.78 2.54 -0.51
CA GLU A 102 5.28 1.17 -0.42
C GLU A 102 6.29 0.16 -0.99
N LEU A 103 6.06 -1.12 -0.71
CA LEU A 103 6.74 -2.20 -1.43
C LEU A 103 6.16 -2.28 -2.85
N CYS A 104 6.96 -2.81 -3.78
CA CYS A 104 6.45 -3.23 -5.08
C CYS A 104 5.38 -4.32 -4.87
N ALA A 105 4.19 -4.17 -5.46
CA ALA A 105 3.03 -4.98 -5.10
C ALA A 105 1.96 -5.03 -6.20
N GLY A 106 1.18 -6.11 -6.23
CA GLY A 106 0.13 -6.31 -7.22
C GLY A 106 -1.01 -7.20 -6.74
N ILE A 107 -2.13 -7.17 -7.44
CA ILE A 107 -3.32 -7.98 -7.12
C ILE A 107 -3.28 -9.35 -7.83
N LEU A 108 -3.88 -10.35 -7.21
CA LEU A 108 -4.06 -11.68 -7.77
C LEU A 108 -5.40 -11.78 -8.52
N ASP A 109 -5.44 -11.19 -9.70
CA ASP A 109 -6.61 -11.16 -10.59
C ASP A 109 -6.40 -11.93 -11.91
N LYS A 110 -5.14 -12.09 -12.34
CA LYS A 110 -4.73 -12.86 -13.52
C LYS A 110 -4.94 -14.37 -13.29
N GLN A 111 -5.83 -15.00 -14.08
CA GLN A 111 -6.10 -16.43 -13.98
C GLN A 111 -4.90 -17.30 -14.38
N GLY A 112 -4.67 -18.39 -13.64
CA GLY A 112 -3.65 -19.38 -13.96
C GLY A 112 -2.21 -19.01 -13.57
N LYS A 113 -1.99 -17.84 -12.97
CA LYS A 113 -0.68 -17.41 -12.45
C LYS A 113 -0.57 -17.69 -10.96
N SER A 114 0.60 -18.18 -10.56
CA SER A 114 0.99 -18.30 -9.16
C SER A 114 1.33 -16.92 -8.56
N PRO A 115 1.24 -16.75 -7.23
CA PRO A 115 1.61 -15.47 -6.62
C PRO A 115 3.08 -15.10 -6.85
N GLN A 116 3.97 -16.08 -7.04
CA GLN A 116 5.37 -15.84 -7.37
C GLN A 116 5.55 -15.28 -8.79
N GLU A 117 4.76 -15.75 -9.76
CA GLU A 117 4.75 -15.21 -11.13
C GLU A 117 4.21 -13.79 -11.17
N VAL A 118 3.15 -13.50 -10.43
CA VAL A 118 2.63 -12.13 -10.30
C VAL A 118 3.69 -11.23 -9.65
N ALA A 119 4.34 -11.67 -8.56
CA ALA A 119 5.41 -10.89 -7.92
C ALA A 119 6.58 -10.57 -8.87
N LYS A 120 6.95 -11.51 -9.76
CA LYS A 120 7.95 -11.26 -10.81
C LYS A 120 7.48 -10.20 -11.82
N GLU A 121 6.22 -10.26 -12.23
CA GLU A 121 5.65 -9.29 -13.19
C GLU A 121 5.61 -7.89 -12.60
N GLU A 122 5.17 -7.73 -11.35
CA GLU A 122 5.14 -6.42 -10.68
C GLU A 122 6.54 -5.81 -10.55
N ILE A 123 7.57 -6.64 -10.31
CA ILE A 123 8.96 -6.18 -10.30
C ILE A 123 9.37 -5.59 -11.67
N GLU A 124 8.94 -6.20 -12.78
CA GLU A 124 9.23 -5.66 -14.12
C GLU A 124 8.36 -4.44 -14.43
N GLU A 125 7.09 -4.44 -14.05
CA GLU A 125 6.11 -3.40 -14.36
C GLU A 125 6.35 -2.12 -13.52
N GLU A 126 6.47 -2.23 -12.20
CA GLU A 126 6.57 -1.07 -11.30
C GLU A 126 8.00 -0.53 -11.18
N ILE A 127 9.00 -1.40 -11.00
CA ILE A 127 10.39 -0.99 -10.74
C ILE A 127 11.35 -1.20 -11.93
N GLY A 128 10.88 -1.87 -12.98
CA GLY A 128 11.59 -2.01 -14.24
C GLY A 128 12.62 -3.14 -14.30
N TYR A 129 12.90 -3.87 -13.21
CA TYR A 129 13.94 -4.89 -13.22
C TYR A 129 13.41 -6.23 -13.74
N LYS A 130 14.18 -6.87 -14.62
CA LYS A 130 13.85 -8.20 -15.13
C LYS A 130 14.57 -9.25 -14.32
N VAL A 131 13.83 -10.02 -13.55
CA VAL A 131 14.35 -11.06 -12.66
C VAL A 131 13.89 -12.45 -13.09
N GLU A 132 14.64 -13.47 -12.74
CA GLU A 132 14.23 -14.86 -12.98
C GLU A 132 13.23 -15.32 -11.92
N LEU A 133 12.28 -16.19 -12.29
CA LEU A 133 11.22 -16.60 -11.36
C LEU A 133 11.80 -17.23 -10.08
N ASN A 134 12.87 -18.01 -10.23
CA ASN A 134 13.53 -18.71 -9.14
C ASN A 134 14.26 -17.77 -8.16
N THR A 135 14.51 -16.50 -8.49
CA THR A 135 15.15 -15.53 -7.57
C THR A 135 14.15 -14.84 -6.66
N VAL A 136 12.86 -14.90 -6.99
CA VAL A 136 11.76 -14.38 -6.16
C VAL A 136 11.42 -15.39 -5.07
N LYS A 137 11.82 -15.13 -3.83
CA LYS A 137 11.69 -16.06 -2.69
C LYS A 137 10.53 -15.68 -1.79
N PHE A 138 9.68 -16.66 -1.46
CA PHE A 138 8.61 -16.48 -0.49
C PHE A 138 9.18 -16.21 0.91
N ILE A 139 8.62 -15.21 1.60
CA ILE A 139 8.93 -14.92 3.02
C ILE A 139 7.81 -15.44 3.91
N SER A 140 6.59 -14.96 3.67
CA SER A 140 5.43 -15.21 4.53
C SER A 140 4.14 -14.83 3.80
N SER A 141 2.99 -15.31 4.28
CA SER A 141 1.68 -14.87 3.83
C SER A 141 0.84 -14.49 5.05
N TYR A 142 0.18 -13.34 4.97
CA TYR A 142 -0.68 -12.83 6.04
C TYR A 142 -1.92 -12.19 5.44
N ARG A 143 -2.99 -12.10 6.23
CA ARG A 143 -4.18 -11.38 5.79
C ARG A 143 -3.90 -9.88 5.91
N SER A 144 -3.93 -9.19 4.78
CA SER A 144 -3.80 -7.74 4.64
C SER A 144 -5.19 -7.12 4.48
N GLY A 145 -5.30 -5.80 4.46
CA GLY A 145 -6.61 -5.15 4.32
C GLY A 145 -7.53 -5.37 5.54
N VAL A 146 -6.90 -5.60 6.70
CA VAL A 146 -7.42 -5.56 8.06
C VAL A 146 -8.79 -4.86 8.13
N GLY A 147 -8.92 -3.57 7.85
CA GLY A 147 -10.18 -2.83 7.96
C GLY A 147 -9.92 -1.34 7.74
N HIS A 148 -10.67 -0.75 6.82
CA HIS A 148 -10.42 0.62 6.35
C HIS A 148 -11.04 1.69 7.26
N SER A 149 -10.60 1.77 8.51
CA SER A 149 -10.85 2.93 9.38
C SER A 149 -9.53 3.35 10.03
N GLY A 150 -9.20 4.64 9.92
CA GLY A 150 -7.92 5.27 10.28
C GLY A 150 -7.61 5.32 11.78
N SER A 151 -7.89 4.24 12.50
CA SER A 151 -7.53 4.06 13.91
C SER A 151 -6.02 3.84 14.04
N LEU A 152 -5.43 4.47 15.06
CA LEU A 152 -4.01 4.35 15.37
C LEU A 152 -3.76 3.00 16.05
N HIS A 153 -2.96 2.13 15.43
CA HIS A 153 -2.56 0.87 16.04
C HIS A 153 -1.14 0.99 16.62
N THR A 154 -0.97 0.56 17.87
CA THR A 154 0.33 0.53 18.55
C THR A 154 0.87 -0.89 18.58
N VAL A 155 1.93 -1.17 17.83
CA VAL A 155 2.75 -2.37 18.02
C VAL A 155 3.99 -1.94 18.82
N LYS A 156 4.10 -2.47 20.05
CA LYS A 156 5.05 -2.16 21.13
C LYS A 156 6.19 -1.13 20.80
N PHE A 157 5.98 0.10 21.28
CA PHE A 157 6.92 1.23 21.53
C PHE A 157 8.00 1.62 20.50
N ILE A 158 7.90 1.21 19.22
CA ILE A 158 9.00 1.44 18.27
C ILE A 158 8.56 2.20 16.99
N SER A 159 7.26 2.28 16.67
CA SER A 159 6.75 3.07 15.53
C SER A 159 5.22 3.24 15.55
N SER A 160 4.70 4.25 14.85
CA SER A 160 3.25 4.47 14.65
C SER A 160 2.88 4.48 13.15
N TYR A 161 1.83 3.76 12.78
CA TYR A 161 1.32 3.70 11.40
C TYR A 161 -0.21 3.50 11.39
N ARG A 162 -0.83 3.73 10.23
CA ARG A 162 -2.27 3.53 10.03
C ARG A 162 -2.56 2.11 9.59
N SER A 163 -3.40 1.43 10.34
CA SER A 163 -3.98 0.13 10.01
C SER A 163 -5.29 0.00 10.76
N GLY A 164 -6.26 -0.71 10.20
CA GLY A 164 -7.51 -1.00 10.90
C GLY A 164 -7.91 -2.45 10.71
N VAL A 165 -8.96 -2.88 11.40
CA VAL A 165 -9.54 -4.24 11.34
C VAL A 165 -11.05 -4.13 11.15
N GLY A 166 -11.66 -4.93 10.24
CA GLY A 166 -13.11 -5.07 10.11
C GLY A 166 -13.79 -4.90 8.74
N HIS A 167 -13.18 -5.01 7.56
CA HIS A 167 -14.00 -4.97 6.31
C HIS A 167 -13.54 -5.93 5.19
N SER A 168 -12.24 -6.16 5.01
CA SER A 168 -11.74 -7.10 4.00
C SER A 168 -10.79 -8.12 4.63
N GLY A 169 -10.76 -9.34 4.09
CA GLY A 169 -9.90 -10.43 4.56
C GLY A 169 -8.97 -10.91 3.45
N SER A 170 -8.43 -10.02 2.62
CA SER A 170 -7.58 -10.42 1.49
C SER A 170 -6.25 -11.00 1.99
N LEU A 171 -5.81 -12.07 1.36
CA LEU A 171 -4.49 -12.66 1.60
C LEU A 171 -3.45 -11.82 0.89
N GLN A 172 -2.32 -11.56 1.55
CA GLN A 172 -1.16 -10.94 0.95
C GLN A 172 0.04 -11.88 1.11
N TYR A 173 0.71 -12.16 -0.01
CA TYR A 173 1.95 -12.92 -0.05
C TYR A 173 3.13 -11.97 -0.09
N LEU A 174 4.09 -12.16 0.81
CA LEU A 174 5.32 -11.36 0.88
C LEU A 174 6.49 -12.14 0.30
N TYR A 175 7.20 -11.52 -0.63
CA TYR A 175 8.34 -12.07 -1.33
C TYR A 175 9.60 -11.21 -1.16
N TYR A 176 10.75 -11.79 -1.45
CA TYR A 176 12.07 -11.15 -1.46
C TYR A 176 12.76 -11.43 -2.79
N CYS A 177 13.43 -10.43 -3.35
CA CYS A 177 14.29 -10.60 -4.52
C CYS A 177 15.56 -9.75 -4.38
N GLU A 178 16.68 -10.32 -4.83
CA GLU A 178 17.93 -9.59 -4.99
C GLU A 178 18.14 -9.22 -6.45
N ILE A 179 18.69 -8.03 -6.67
CA ILE A 179 19.12 -7.54 -7.98
C ILE A 179 20.54 -6.98 -7.88
N THR A 180 21.15 -6.72 -9.02
CA THR A 180 22.45 -6.04 -9.16
C THR A 180 22.35 -4.97 -10.25
N ASP A 181 23.35 -4.10 -10.36
CA ASP A 181 23.38 -3.07 -11.40
C ASP A 181 23.45 -3.67 -12.83
N GLU A 182 23.87 -4.94 -12.95
CA GLU A 182 23.87 -5.69 -14.21
C GLU A 182 22.52 -6.36 -14.52
N THR A 183 21.58 -6.36 -13.57
CA THR A 183 20.24 -6.90 -13.80
C THR A 183 19.53 -6.06 -14.85
N PRO A 184 19.00 -6.64 -15.95
CA PRO A 184 18.40 -5.86 -17.02
C PRO A 184 17.27 -4.96 -16.49
N LYS A 185 17.32 -3.67 -16.84
CA LYS A 185 16.36 -2.65 -16.38
C LYS A 185 15.62 -2.03 -17.56
N GLY A 186 14.29 -2.09 -17.51
CA GLY A 186 13.36 -1.39 -18.38
C GLY A 186 12.97 -0.02 -17.84
N LYS A 187 11.80 0.48 -18.27
CA LYS A 187 11.30 1.81 -17.88
C LYS A 187 10.79 1.85 -16.44
N GLY A 188 10.12 0.78 -15.99
CA GLY A 188 9.31 0.79 -14.76
C GLY A 188 8.17 1.82 -14.82
N GLY A 189 7.55 2.08 -13.66
CA GLY A 189 6.55 3.13 -13.48
C GLY A 189 5.10 2.67 -13.46
N GLY A 190 4.84 1.35 -13.50
CA GLY A 190 3.50 0.78 -13.50
C GLY A 190 2.88 0.70 -14.90
N ILE A 191 1.62 0.28 -14.96
CA ILE A 191 0.86 0.14 -16.21
C ILE A 191 -0.35 1.08 -16.26
N GLU A 192 -0.81 1.39 -17.48
CA GLU A 192 -2.01 2.19 -17.73
C GLU A 192 -2.00 3.59 -17.05
N ASP A 193 -2.97 3.83 -16.15
CA ASP A 193 -3.17 5.10 -15.43
C ASP A 193 -2.37 5.15 -14.10
N GLU A 194 -1.52 4.15 -13.84
CA GLU A 194 -0.66 4.14 -12.67
C GLU A 194 0.49 5.14 -12.83
N SER A 195 0.65 6.00 -11.81
CA SER A 195 1.77 6.94 -11.72
C SER A 195 2.64 6.54 -10.54
N ILE A 196 3.62 5.68 -10.84
CA ILE A 196 4.52 5.10 -9.84
C ILE A 196 5.93 5.64 -10.02
N GLU A 197 6.52 6.09 -8.92
CA GLU A 197 7.91 6.54 -8.87
C GLU A 197 8.75 5.52 -8.08
N VAL A 198 9.87 5.09 -8.65
CA VAL A 198 10.81 4.20 -7.97
C VAL A 198 11.67 5.01 -6.99
N ILE A 199 11.68 4.61 -5.72
CA ILE A 199 12.51 5.21 -4.68
C ILE A 199 13.57 4.19 -4.25
N GLU A 200 14.84 4.58 -4.31
CA GLU A 200 15.97 3.78 -3.83
C GLU A 200 16.52 4.36 -2.53
N LEU A 201 16.49 3.59 -1.44
CA LEU A 201 16.97 4.02 -0.13
C LEU A 201 18.16 3.18 0.33
N SER A 202 19.15 3.83 0.94
CA SER A 202 20.19 3.11 1.69
C SER A 202 19.57 2.38 2.87
N ILE A 203 20.30 1.39 3.39
CA ILE A 203 19.91 0.68 4.60
C ILE A 203 19.64 1.65 5.76
N GLU A 204 20.46 2.68 5.92
CA GLU A 204 20.30 3.67 7.00
C GLU A 204 19.07 4.58 6.79
N GLU A 205 18.77 4.96 5.55
CA GLU A 205 17.55 5.71 5.23
C GLU A 205 16.30 4.86 5.46
N ALA A 206 16.31 3.60 5.02
CA ALA A 206 15.21 2.67 5.22
C ALA A 206 14.98 2.34 6.71
N LYS A 207 16.04 2.23 7.52
CA LYS A 207 15.92 2.08 8.98
C LYS A 207 15.22 3.27 9.63
N LYS A 208 15.49 4.50 9.19
CA LYS A 208 14.81 5.70 9.70
C LYS A 208 13.31 5.67 9.43
N LEU A 209 12.87 5.02 8.34
CA LEU A 209 11.44 4.81 8.08
C LEU A 209 10.80 3.81 9.05
N LEU A 210 11.55 2.96 9.72
CA LEU A 210 10.99 2.06 10.72
C LEU A 210 10.68 2.81 12.02
N TYR A 211 11.53 3.76 12.42
CA TYR A 211 11.48 4.43 13.73
C TYR A 211 11.19 5.93 13.61
N CYS A 212 9.99 6.28 13.16
CA CYS A 212 9.50 7.66 13.20
C CYS A 212 7.96 7.71 13.26
N GLU A 213 7.43 8.81 13.76
CA GLU A 213 5.99 9.04 13.75
C GLU A 213 5.47 9.21 12.32
N ASP A 214 4.22 8.81 12.07
CA ASP A 214 3.57 8.95 10.74
C ASP A 214 3.55 10.40 10.23
N LEU A 215 3.46 11.39 11.13
CA LEU A 215 3.50 12.82 10.77
C LEU A 215 4.92 13.31 10.47
N GLU A 216 5.94 12.66 11.04
CA GLU A 216 7.35 12.96 10.79
C GLU A 216 7.86 12.24 9.53
N ALA A 217 7.20 11.14 9.16
CA ALA A 217 7.44 10.46 7.90
C ALA A 217 6.98 11.36 6.74
N LYS A 218 7.93 11.73 5.86
CA LYS A 218 7.63 12.53 4.65
C LYS A 218 6.61 11.87 3.72
N LEU A 219 6.49 10.55 3.79
CA LEU A 219 5.56 9.71 3.03
C LEU A 219 4.95 8.70 4.00
N SER A 220 3.64 8.45 3.89
CA SER A 220 2.98 7.46 4.74
C SER A 220 3.44 6.04 4.36
N ARG A 221 3.52 5.14 5.35
CA ARG A 221 4.12 3.81 5.21
C ARG A 221 3.09 2.72 5.54
N PRO A 222 2.76 1.80 4.61
CA PRO A 222 1.88 0.68 4.89
C PRO A 222 2.48 -0.32 5.87
N THR A 223 1.63 -1.01 6.64
CA THR A 223 2.04 -2.06 7.60
C THR A 223 2.88 -3.16 6.96
N ALA A 224 2.49 -3.58 5.75
CA ALA A 224 3.18 -4.59 4.97
C ALA A 224 4.65 -4.25 4.77
N MET A 225 4.93 -2.98 4.41
CA MET A 225 6.28 -2.47 4.25
C MET A 225 7.05 -2.49 5.57
N LEU A 226 6.45 -2.04 6.67
CA LEU A 226 7.12 -2.01 7.98
C LEU A 226 7.45 -3.42 8.48
N PHE A 227 6.53 -4.38 8.33
CA PHE A 227 6.77 -5.78 8.65
C PHE A 227 7.91 -6.37 7.80
N ALA A 228 7.91 -6.08 6.50
CA ALA A 228 8.93 -6.54 5.59
C ALA A 228 10.31 -5.93 5.87
N LEU A 229 10.36 -4.66 6.29
CA LEU A 229 11.59 -4.01 6.77
C LEU A 229 12.12 -4.65 8.05
N CYS A 230 11.24 -4.96 9.02
CA CYS A 230 11.64 -5.73 10.20
C CYS A 230 12.27 -7.07 9.79
N TRP A 231 11.57 -7.87 8.96
CA TRP A 231 12.13 -9.13 8.47
C TRP A 231 13.48 -8.91 7.78
N PHE A 232 13.59 -7.92 6.89
CA PHE A 232 14.83 -7.66 6.17
C PHE A 232 15.97 -7.30 7.12
N PHE A 233 15.77 -6.41 8.10
CA PHE A 233 16.83 -5.98 9.01
C PHE A 233 17.23 -7.03 10.03
N TYR A 234 16.28 -7.80 10.56
CA TYR A 234 16.56 -8.77 11.63
C TYR A 234 16.95 -10.15 11.08
N GLU A 235 16.40 -10.56 9.94
CA GLU A 235 16.63 -11.90 9.39
C GLU A 235 17.58 -11.85 8.20
N ARG A 236 17.35 -10.99 7.21
CA ARG A 236 18.10 -11.05 5.94
C ARG A 236 19.44 -10.32 5.98
N LEU A 237 19.47 -9.08 6.45
CA LEU A 237 20.65 -8.21 6.44
C LEU A 237 21.87 -8.81 7.17
N PRO A 238 21.73 -9.54 8.29
CA PRO A 238 22.88 -10.19 8.94
C PRO A 238 23.53 -11.30 8.11
N GLN A 239 22.85 -11.79 7.07
CA GLN A 239 23.30 -12.88 6.20
C GLN A 239 23.88 -12.39 4.85
N LEU A 240 23.95 -11.07 4.63
CA LEU A 240 24.42 -10.41 3.41
C LEU A 240 25.89 -9.99 3.50
#